data_AF-A0A6A7M0C1-F1
#
_entry.id   AF-A0A6A7M0C1-F1
#
_cell.length_a   1.000
_cell.length_b   1.000
_cell.length_c   1.000
_cell.angle_alpha   90.00
_cell.angle_beta   90.00
_cell.angle_gamma   90.00
#
_symmetry.space_group_name_H-M   'P 1'
#
loop_
_entity.id
_entity.type
_entity.pdbx_description
1 polymer ?
#
loop_
_entity_poly.entity_id
_entity_poly.type
_entity_poly.pdbx_seq_one_letter_code
_entity_poly.pdbx_strand_id
1 'polypeptide(L)'
;MSTIVGTGGGAATAAGMDFQHRVGAHILSSVLCGLPTNAALQFAVLSKISAVHFETGGLVDDLNVYLADGSRVFVQAKRTIHFSDLGTSPFWAVIKSFADNFLRHADEVPIHLLAVSPDCNAPMGRRQISWFR
;
A
#
# COMPACT_ATOMS: atom_id res chain seq x y z
N MET A 1 -26.56 -20.78 -25.67
CA MET A 1 -26.25 -19.42 -25.19
C MET A 1 -26.67 -19.32 -23.73
N SER A 2 -25.72 -19.31 -22.80
CA SER A 2 -25.95 -19.02 -21.38
C SER A 2 -24.92 -17.98 -20.95
N THR A 3 -25.39 -16.80 -20.60
CA THR A 3 -24.57 -15.64 -20.25
C THR A 3 -24.35 -15.67 -18.74
N ILE A 4 -23.18 -16.09 -18.28
CA ILE A 4 -22.76 -15.87 -16.88
C ILE A 4 -22.19 -14.46 -16.80
N VAL A 5 -23.01 -13.51 -16.36
CA VAL A 5 -22.56 -12.15 -16.05
C VAL A 5 -22.11 -12.12 -14.59
N GLY A 6 -20.81 -12.31 -14.35
CA GLY A 6 -20.18 -12.13 -13.04
C GLY A 6 -19.90 -10.65 -12.75
N THR A 7 -20.91 -9.88 -12.32
CA THR A 7 -20.77 -8.43 -12.05
C THR A 7 -20.18 -8.10 -10.68
N GLY A 8 -20.17 -9.02 -9.72
CA GLY A 8 -19.68 -8.77 -8.36
C GLY A 8 -18.15 -8.67 -8.24
N GLY A 9 -17.42 -9.48 -9.00
CA GLY A 9 -15.95 -9.48 -9.00
C GLY A 9 -15.36 -8.21 -9.64
N GLY A 10 -15.93 -7.77 -10.77
CA GLY A 10 -15.44 -6.59 -11.49
C GLY A 10 -15.55 -5.30 -10.68
N ALA A 11 -16.66 -5.09 -9.97
CA ALA A 11 -16.85 -3.89 -9.14
C ALA A 11 -15.92 -3.86 -7.91
N ALA A 12 -15.71 -5.01 -7.26
CA ALA A 12 -14.78 -5.11 -6.13
C ALA A 12 -13.32 -4.89 -6.58
N THR A 13 -12.91 -5.49 -7.70
CA THR A 13 -11.58 -5.29 -8.28
C THR A 13 -11.37 -3.85 -8.71
N ALA A 14 -12.33 -3.24 -9.42
CA ALA A 14 -12.26 -1.84 -9.84
C ALA A 14 -12.09 -0.89 -8.64
N ALA A 15 -12.81 -1.14 -7.55
CA ALA A 15 -12.72 -0.31 -6.36
C ALA A 15 -11.44 -0.57 -5.53
N GLY A 16 -10.82 -1.75 -5.67
CA GLY A 16 -9.48 -2.02 -5.14
C GLY A 16 -8.39 -1.25 -5.90
N MET A 17 -8.44 -1.31 -7.23
CA MET A 17 -7.52 -0.56 -8.11
C MET A 17 -7.67 0.95 -7.95
N ASP A 18 -8.90 1.48 -7.82
CA ASP A 18 -9.11 2.91 -7.56
C ASP A 18 -8.44 3.35 -6.25
N PHE A 19 -8.51 2.53 -5.20
CA PHE A 19 -7.85 2.84 -3.94
C PHE A 19 -6.32 2.87 -4.08
N GLN A 20 -5.73 1.88 -4.77
CA GLN A 20 -4.30 1.84 -5.08
C GLN A 20 -3.85 3.08 -5.86
N HIS A 21 -4.60 3.47 -6.90
CA HIS A 21 -4.32 4.67 -7.68
C HIS A 21 -4.38 5.94 -6.84
N ARG A 22 -5.36 6.07 -5.94
CA ARG A 22 -5.47 7.22 -5.03
C ARG A 22 -4.30 7.31 -4.04
N VAL A 23 -3.82 6.18 -3.52
CA VAL A 23 -2.61 6.13 -2.68
C VAL A 23 -1.41 6.65 -3.46
N GLY A 24 -1.20 6.18 -4.69
CA GLY A 24 -0.11 6.67 -5.53
C GLY A 24 -0.24 8.14 -5.91
N ALA A 25 -1.45 8.60 -6.23
CA ALA A 25 -1.73 10.00 -6.53
C ALA A 25 -1.43 10.90 -5.32
N HIS A 26 -1.72 10.46 -4.10
CA HIS A 26 -1.36 11.19 -2.88
C HIS A 26 0.17 11.34 -2.73
N ILE A 27 0.92 10.26 -2.95
CA ILE A 27 2.38 10.29 -2.89
C ILE A 27 2.95 11.23 -3.96
N LEU A 28 2.51 11.10 -5.21
CA LEU A 28 2.99 11.91 -6.33
C LEU A 28 2.63 13.39 -6.17
N SER A 29 1.41 13.71 -5.75
CA SER A 29 1.00 15.10 -5.48
C SER A 29 1.81 15.72 -4.35
N SER A 30 2.15 14.95 -3.31
CA SER A 30 3.04 15.41 -2.24
C SER A 30 4.43 15.76 -2.77
N VAL A 31 4.98 14.94 -3.68
CA VAL A 31 6.26 15.21 -4.35
C VAL A 31 6.18 16.48 -5.20
N LEU A 32 5.12 16.64 -6.00
CA LEU A 32 4.91 17.84 -6.84
C LEU A 32 4.76 19.12 -6.02
N CYS A 33 4.14 19.03 -4.84
CA CYS A 33 4.01 20.14 -3.90
C CYS A 33 5.29 20.41 -3.09
N GLY A 34 6.38 19.65 -3.31
CA GLY A 34 7.63 19.80 -2.57
C GLY A 34 7.52 19.41 -1.10
N LEU A 35 6.52 18.60 -0.72
CA LEU A 35 6.38 18.12 0.64
C LEU A 35 7.51 17.14 0.97
N PRO A 36 7.98 17.10 2.23
CA PRO A 36 8.99 16.15 2.63
C PRO A 36 8.43 14.71 2.57
N THR A 37 9.29 13.74 2.29
CA THR A 37 8.91 12.33 2.10
C THR A 37 8.18 11.75 3.31
N ASN A 38 8.55 12.18 4.52
CA ASN A 38 7.86 11.76 5.73
C ASN A 38 6.40 12.23 5.80
N ALA A 39 6.06 13.36 5.17
CA ALA A 39 4.67 13.81 5.03
C ALA A 39 3.95 13.02 3.94
N ALA A 40 4.62 12.73 2.83
CA ALA A 40 4.05 11.96 1.71
C ALA A 40 3.74 10.49 2.08
N LEU A 41 4.61 9.86 2.88
CA LEU A 41 4.49 8.46 3.28
C LEU A 41 3.94 8.28 4.69
N GLN A 42 3.82 9.36 5.48
CA GLN A 42 3.45 9.31 6.90
C GLN A 42 4.34 8.37 7.74
N PHE A 43 5.59 8.21 7.31
CA PHE A 43 6.59 7.32 7.90
C PHE A 43 7.92 8.06 8.03
N ALA A 44 8.77 7.65 8.98
CA ALA A 44 10.04 8.33 9.27
C ALA A 44 11.12 8.03 8.20
N VAL A 45 10.90 8.45 6.96
CA VAL A 45 11.90 8.45 5.87
C VAL A 45 12.38 9.87 5.64
N LEU A 46 13.70 10.07 5.63
CA LEU A 46 14.34 11.37 5.39
C LEU A 46 14.83 11.56 3.94
N SER A 47 14.93 10.49 3.17
CA SER A 47 15.38 10.52 1.77
C SER A 47 14.27 11.01 0.83
N LYS A 48 14.63 11.69 -0.26
CA LYS A 48 13.66 12.20 -1.26
C LYS A 48 13.12 11.06 -2.12
N ILE A 49 11.84 11.12 -2.49
CA ILE A 49 11.26 10.22 -3.49
C ILE A 49 11.85 10.55 -4.86
N SER A 50 12.40 9.55 -5.53
CA SER A 50 12.97 9.65 -6.88
C SER A 50 12.04 9.08 -7.95
N ALA A 51 11.29 8.01 -7.64
CA ALA A 51 10.32 7.42 -8.56
C ALA A 51 9.20 6.69 -7.81
N VAL A 52 8.03 6.54 -8.45
CA VAL A 52 6.90 5.72 -7.97
C VAL A 52 6.48 4.80 -9.11
N HIS A 53 6.47 3.50 -8.86
CA HIS A 53 6.08 2.46 -9.81
C HIS A 53 4.78 1.80 -9.33
N PHE A 54 3.86 1.52 -10.25
CA PHE A 54 2.59 0.83 -10.00
C PHE A 54 2.62 -0.58 -10.60
N GLU A 55 1.84 -1.50 -10.03
CA GLU A 55 1.61 -2.86 -10.57
C GLU A 55 2.92 -3.57 -10.93
N THR A 56 3.77 -3.76 -9.92
CA THR A 56 5.19 -4.07 -10.16
C THR A 56 5.48 -5.55 -10.47
N GLY A 57 4.46 -6.40 -10.54
CA GLY A 57 4.55 -7.85 -10.71
C GLY A 57 5.26 -8.56 -9.54
N GLY A 58 5.44 -7.85 -8.43
CA GLY A 58 6.25 -8.25 -7.28
C GLY A 58 5.46 -8.94 -6.17
N LEU A 59 6.15 -9.43 -5.13
CA LEU A 59 5.49 -10.00 -3.95
C LEU A 59 4.63 -8.99 -3.18
N VAL A 60 5.04 -7.73 -3.21
CA VAL A 60 4.24 -6.56 -2.83
C VAL A 60 4.00 -5.79 -4.12
N ASP A 61 2.78 -5.87 -4.62
CA ASP A 61 2.51 -5.61 -6.03
C ASP A 61 1.97 -4.20 -6.29
N ASP A 62 1.44 -3.54 -5.27
CA ASP A 62 0.60 -2.38 -5.49
C ASP A 62 1.42 -1.14 -5.87
N LEU A 63 2.42 -0.74 -5.06
CA LEU A 63 3.34 0.34 -5.42
C LEU A 63 4.76 0.13 -4.87
N ASN A 64 5.77 0.51 -5.66
CA ASN A 64 7.16 0.65 -5.21
C ASN A 64 7.60 2.10 -5.30
N VAL A 65 8.02 2.67 -4.17
CA VAL A 65 8.57 4.03 -4.07
C VAL A 65 10.07 3.93 -3.94
N TYR A 66 10.78 4.52 -4.89
CA TYR A 66 12.23 4.59 -4.89
C TYR A 66 12.67 5.90 -4.25
N LEU A 67 13.73 5.82 -3.46
CA LEU A 67 14.29 6.95 -2.75
C LEU A 67 15.66 7.31 -3.34
N ALA A 68 16.07 8.56 -3.18
CA ALA A 68 17.29 9.09 -3.78
C ALA A 68 18.58 8.50 -3.19
N ASP A 69 18.51 7.93 -1.99
CA ASP A 69 19.59 7.19 -1.32
C ASP A 69 19.66 5.72 -1.77
N GLY A 70 18.88 5.33 -2.78
CA GLY A 70 18.83 3.97 -3.32
C GLY A 70 17.91 3.03 -2.56
N SER A 71 17.34 3.46 -1.42
CA SER A 71 16.39 2.64 -0.67
C SER A 71 15.03 2.56 -1.37
N ARG A 72 14.25 1.53 -1.01
CA ARG A 72 12.93 1.26 -1.59
C ARG A 72 11.88 1.05 -0.50
N VAL A 73 10.71 1.65 -0.73
CA VAL A 73 9.50 1.43 0.06
C VAL A 73 8.51 0.63 -0.77
N PHE A 74 8.13 -0.54 -0.26
CA PHE A 74 7.12 -1.41 -0.82
C PHE A 74 5.77 -1.10 -0.16
N VAL A 75 4.79 -0.67 -0.95
CA VAL A 75 3.47 -0.28 -0.47
C VAL A 75 2.44 -1.30 -0.92
N GLN A 76 1.71 -1.86 0.04
CA GLN A 76 0.48 -2.61 -0.21
C GLN A 76 -0.71 -1.74 0.17
N ALA A 77 -1.61 -1.48 -0.76
CA ALA A 77 -2.85 -0.75 -0.58
C ALA A 77 -4.04 -1.72 -0.46
N LYS A 78 -4.71 -1.73 0.69
CA LYS A 78 -5.95 -2.49 0.91
C LYS A 78 -7.06 -1.56 1.38
N ARG A 79 -8.07 -1.35 0.54
CA ARG A 79 -9.23 -0.51 0.88
C ARG A 79 -9.92 -0.98 2.16
N THR A 80 -10.07 -2.29 2.32
CA THR A 80 -10.65 -2.92 3.52
C THR A 80 -9.79 -4.10 3.94
N ILE A 81 -9.36 -4.12 5.20
CA ILE A 81 -8.66 -5.25 5.81
C ILE A 81 -9.09 -5.40 7.26
N HIS A 82 -9.27 -6.65 7.70
CA HIS A 82 -9.52 -6.97 9.09
C HIS A 82 -8.20 -7.38 9.74
N PHE A 83 -7.80 -6.66 10.79
CA PHE A 83 -6.64 -7.02 11.60
C PHE A 83 -7.02 -8.22 12.48
N SER A 84 -6.55 -9.40 12.08
CA SER A 84 -6.78 -10.66 12.76
C SER A 84 -5.46 -11.44 12.81
N ASP A 85 -5.27 -12.19 13.88
CA ASP A 85 -4.16 -13.11 14.11
C ASP A 85 -4.38 -14.50 13.46
N LEU A 86 -5.52 -14.72 12.79
CA LEU A 86 -5.78 -15.95 12.07
C LEU A 86 -4.84 -16.07 10.86
N GLY A 87 -4.13 -17.19 10.77
CA GLY A 87 -3.19 -17.51 9.68
C GLY A 87 -3.83 -17.69 8.29
N THR A 88 -5.16 -17.58 8.20
CA THR A 88 -5.92 -17.58 6.93
C THR A 88 -6.49 -16.20 6.59
N SER A 89 -6.20 -15.19 7.41
CA SER A 89 -6.75 -13.84 7.21
C SER A 89 -6.05 -13.11 6.05
N PRO A 90 -6.76 -12.17 5.38
CA PRO A 90 -6.14 -11.28 4.40
C PRO A 90 -4.98 -10.47 4.98
N PHE A 91 -5.03 -10.11 6.27
CA PHE A 91 -3.93 -9.44 6.96
C PHE A 91 -2.70 -10.33 7.06
N TRP A 92 -2.86 -11.59 7.49
CA TRP A 92 -1.76 -12.55 7.51
C TRP A 92 -1.13 -12.74 6.13
N ALA A 93 -1.93 -12.78 5.06
CA ALA A 93 -1.42 -12.87 3.70
C ALA A 93 -0.50 -11.68 3.35
N VAL A 94 -0.87 -10.46 3.75
CA VAL A 94 -0.02 -9.26 3.56
C VAL A 94 1.27 -9.38 4.36
N ILE A 95 1.19 -9.76 5.64
CA ILE A 95 2.38 -9.93 6.50
C ILE A 95 3.31 -11.00 5.94
N LYS A 96 2.77 -12.11 5.43
CA LYS A 96 3.55 -13.14 4.76
C LYS A 96 4.24 -12.59 3.52
N SER A 97 3.54 -11.85 2.65
CA SER A 97 4.16 -11.20 1.49
C SER A 97 5.29 -10.24 1.89
N PHE A 98 5.14 -9.50 2.99
CA PHE A 98 6.19 -8.64 3.52
C PHE A 98 7.40 -9.44 4.00
N ALA A 99 7.18 -10.52 4.76
CA ALA A 99 8.25 -11.40 5.23
C ALA A 99 8.98 -12.06 4.05
N ASP A 100 8.25 -12.60 3.07
CA ASP A 100 8.82 -13.23 1.88
C ASP A 100 9.60 -12.21 1.03
N ASN A 101 9.12 -10.97 0.93
CA ASN A 101 9.83 -9.90 0.24
C ASN A 101 11.11 -9.48 0.99
N PHE A 102 11.04 -9.33 2.32
CA PHE A 102 12.18 -9.02 3.18
C PHE A 102 13.29 -10.06 3.04
N LEU A 103 12.94 -11.35 3.07
CA LEU A 103 13.93 -12.43 2.90
C LEU A 103 14.60 -12.44 1.53
N ARG A 104 13.93 -11.92 0.48
CA ARG A 104 14.49 -11.85 -0.88
C ARG A 104 15.35 -10.63 -1.14
N HIS A 105 15.21 -9.59 -0.33
CA HIS A 105 15.95 -8.33 -0.42
C HIS A 105 16.67 -8.07 0.91
N ALA A 106 17.18 -9.13 1.55
CA ALA A 106 17.78 -9.05 2.89
C ALA A 106 19.12 -8.27 2.89
N ASP A 107 19.70 -8.06 1.71
CA ASP A 107 20.83 -7.19 1.42
C ASP A 107 20.43 -5.70 1.33
N GLU A 108 19.15 -5.42 1.12
CA GLU A 108 18.55 -4.10 1.27
C GLU A 108 17.87 -4.02 2.66
N VAL A 109 17.59 -2.82 3.18
CA VAL A 109 16.70 -2.67 4.34
C VAL A 109 15.33 -2.25 3.81
N PRO A 110 14.52 -3.20 3.28
CA PRO A 110 13.27 -2.86 2.63
C PRO A 110 12.27 -2.34 3.64
N ILE A 111 11.62 -1.24 3.30
CA ILE A 111 10.56 -0.65 4.12
C ILE A 111 9.22 -1.13 3.56
N HIS A 112 8.41 -1.80 4.38
CA HIS A 112 7.05 -2.23 3.99
C HIS A 112 5.99 -1.33 4.62
N LEU A 113 5.08 -0.83 3.80
CA LEU A 113 3.98 0.04 4.20
C LEU A 113 2.65 -0.59 3.80
N LEU A 114 1.76 -0.76 4.76
CA LEU A 114 0.36 -1.15 4.51
C LEU A 114 -0.53 0.10 4.56
N ALA A 115 -1.00 0.54 3.40
CA ALA A 115 -1.96 1.64 3.27
C ALA A 115 -3.39 1.09 3.33
N VAL A 116 -4.18 1.62 4.26
CA VAL A 116 -5.57 1.18 4.51
C VAL A 116 -6.53 2.36 4.53
N SER A 117 -7.79 2.12 4.17
CA SER A 117 -8.83 3.13 4.36
C SER A 117 -9.00 3.45 5.85
N PRO A 118 -9.31 4.70 6.23
CA PRO A 118 -9.67 5.05 7.60
C PRO A 118 -10.87 4.24 8.15
N ASP A 119 -11.72 3.72 7.26
CA ASP A 119 -12.92 2.95 7.62
C ASP A 119 -12.62 1.46 7.89
N CYS A 120 -11.36 1.03 7.78
CA CYS A 120 -10.97 -0.29 8.26
C CYS A 120 -11.21 -0.38 9.78
N ASN A 121 -11.95 -1.42 10.21
CA ASN A 121 -12.31 -1.67 11.61
C ASN A 121 -11.10 -1.45 12.55
N ALA A 122 -11.18 -0.45 13.45
CA ALA A 122 -10.10 0.01 14.32
C ALA A 122 -10.38 -0.31 15.82
N PRO A 123 -9.38 -0.35 16.74
CA PRO A 123 -7.99 0.07 16.54
C PRO A 123 -6.89 -0.90 17.08
N MET A 124 -5.74 -0.93 16.41
CA MET A 124 -4.45 -1.00 17.12
C MET A 124 -3.94 0.46 17.27
N GLY A 125 -4.14 1.04 18.45
CA GLY A 125 -3.42 2.20 19.00
C GLY A 125 -3.12 3.44 18.11
N ARG A 126 -4.04 4.44 18.17
CA ARG A 126 -3.87 5.91 18.05
C ARG A 126 -3.68 6.64 16.70
N ARG A 127 -4.33 7.82 16.70
CA ARG A 127 -4.41 9.00 15.80
C ARG A 127 -4.89 8.74 14.37
N GLN A 128 -6.22 8.62 14.28
CA GLN A 128 -6.97 8.75 13.04
C GLN A 128 -7.21 10.25 12.76
N ILE A 129 -6.75 10.76 11.62
CA ILE A 129 -7.23 12.04 11.04
C ILE A 129 -7.77 11.72 9.66
N SER A 130 -9.06 11.96 9.50
CA SER A 130 -9.87 11.69 8.30
C SER A 130 -9.64 12.77 7.24
N TRP A 131 -9.38 12.37 6.00
CA TRP A 131 -9.21 13.27 4.85
C TRP A 131 -10.24 13.10 3.72
N PHE A 132 -11.30 12.31 3.91
CA PHE A 132 -12.36 12.21 2.92
C PHE A 132 -13.73 12.34 3.58
N ARG A 133 -14.42 13.43 3.24
CA ARG A 133 -15.89 13.52 3.25
C ARG A 133 -16.37 13.43 1.81
#